data_AF-A0A6J7B4W8-F1
#
_entry.id   AF-A0A6J7B4W8-F1
#
_cell.length_a   1.000
_cell.length_b   1.000
_cell.length_c   1.000
_cell.angle_alpha   90.00
_cell.angle_beta   90.00
_cell.angle_gamma   90.00
#
_symmetry.space_group_name_H-M   'P 1'
#
loop_
_entity.id
_entity.type
_entity.pdbx_description
1 polymer ?
#
loop_
_entity_poly.entity_id
_entity_poly.type
_entity_poly.pdbx_seq_one_letter_code
_entity_poly.pdbx_strand_id
1 'polypeptide(L)'
;MYFSDDELAVAEAKSLCGGCPVRTQCLEGALSRQEPAGVWGGELFEDGRIIARKRKAGRPTAVEVAARTAPIQQLPSQLEVASPASSQSEREESAA
;
A
#
# COMPACT_ATOMS: atom_id res chain seq x y z
N MET A 1 -19.56 6.06 9.06
CA MET A 1 -19.53 7.18 10.02
C MET A 1 -18.34 7.04 10.98
N TYR A 2 -18.37 6.11 11.95
CA TYR A 2 -17.21 5.88 12.86
C TYR A 2 -15.95 5.36 12.14
N PHE A 3 -16.10 4.62 11.05
CA PHE A 3 -14.99 4.11 10.22
C PHE A 3 -14.90 4.83 8.86
N SER A 4 -15.48 6.02 8.74
CA SER A 4 -15.47 6.76 7.47
C SER A 4 -14.16 7.52 7.25
N ASP A 5 -13.79 7.68 5.99
CA ASP A 5 -12.68 8.55 5.56
C ASP A 5 -13.10 10.03 5.44
N ASP A 6 -14.40 10.28 5.34
CA ASP A 6 -14.97 11.62 5.21
C ASP A 6 -14.86 12.43 6.52
N GLU A 7 -14.40 13.68 6.38
CA GLU A 7 -14.11 14.56 7.52
C GLU A 7 -15.38 14.97 8.28
N LEU A 8 -16.51 15.16 7.59
CA LEU A 8 -17.79 15.50 8.23
C LEU A 8 -18.31 14.30 9.01
N ALA A 9 -18.25 13.10 8.43
CA ALA A 9 -18.66 11.87 9.10
C ALA A 9 -17.80 11.58 10.35
N VAL A 10 -16.50 11.87 10.30
CA VAL A 10 -15.60 11.77 11.46
C VAL A 10 -15.97 12.79 12.53
N ALA A 11 -16.20 14.05 12.16
CA ALA A 11 -16.60 15.09 13.10
C ALA A 11 -17.91 14.74 13.81
N GLU A 12 -18.90 14.25 13.06
CA GLU A 12 -20.19 13.83 13.60
C GLU A 12 -20.03 12.63 14.57
N ALA A 13 -19.22 11.63 14.22
CA ALA A 13 -18.90 10.52 15.12
C ALA A 13 -18.21 10.99 16.42
N LYS A 14 -17.30 11.96 16.33
CA LYS A 14 -16.65 12.56 17.51
C LYS A 14 -17.67 13.30 18.39
N SER A 15 -18.58 14.06 17.78
CA SER A 15 -19.63 14.79 18.51
C SER A 15 -20.56 13.86 19.29
N LEU A 16 -20.93 12.70 18.72
CA LEU A 16 -21.74 11.70 19.40
C LEU A 16 -21.07 11.13 20.66
N CYS A 17 -19.75 11.17 20.75
CA CYS A 17 -19.01 10.70 21.93
C CYS A 17 -19.14 11.63 23.14
N GLY A 18 -19.57 12.89 22.96
CA GLY A 18 -19.55 13.93 24.02
C GLY A 18 -20.41 13.60 25.25
N GLY A 19 -21.50 12.86 25.07
CA GLY A 19 -22.40 12.42 26.17
C GLY A 19 -22.22 10.97 26.58
N CYS A 20 -21.22 10.26 26.06
CA CYS A 20 -21.08 8.82 26.28
C CYS A 20 -20.46 8.52 27.67
N PRO A 21 -21.15 7.79 28.56
CA PRO A 21 -20.64 7.50 29.91
C PRO A 21 -19.41 6.59 29.93
N VAL A 22 -19.20 5.82 28.86
CA VAL A 22 -18.07 4.89 28.71
C VAL A 22 -16.97 5.43 27.79
N ARG A 23 -16.97 6.74 27.49
CA ARG A 23 -16.00 7.37 26.57
C ARG A 23 -14.56 7.01 26.92
N THR A 24 -14.18 7.13 28.20
CA THR A 24 -12.82 6.83 28.68
C THR A 24 -12.47 5.36 28.51
N GLN A 25 -13.36 4.44 28.91
CA GLN A 25 -13.16 3.00 28.78
C GLN A 25 -13.07 2.57 27.30
N CYS A 26 -13.87 3.19 26.44
CA CYS A 26 -13.84 2.99 25.00
C CYS A 26 -12.48 3.39 24.41
N LEU A 27 -11.98 4.58 24.78
CA LEU A 27 -10.67 5.08 24.34
C LEU A 27 -9.53 4.18 24.84
N GLU A 28 -9.55 3.80 26.11
CA GLU A 28 -8.54 2.93 26.71
C GLU A 28 -8.52 1.54 26.06
N GLY A 29 -9.71 0.97 25.82
CA GLY A 29 -9.84 -0.28 25.09
C GLY A 29 -9.29 -0.19 23.66
N ALA A 30 -9.53 0.92 22.96
CA ALA A 30 -9.03 1.13 21.61
C ALA A 30 -7.51 1.27 21.56
N LEU A 31 -6.92 1.95 22.55
CA LEU A 31 -5.46 2.04 22.71
C LEU A 31 -4.84 0.68 23.01
N SER A 32 -5.44 -0.09 23.93
CA SER A 32 -4.97 -1.42 24.32
C SER A 32 -4.96 -2.41 23.14
N ARG A 33 -5.99 -2.35 22.28
CA ARG A 33 -6.11 -3.22 21.10
C ARG A 33 -5.40 -2.67 19.87
N GLN A 34 -4.82 -1.47 19.95
CA GLN A 34 -4.25 -0.75 18.81
C GLN A 34 -5.21 -0.72 17.62
N GLU A 35 -6.44 -0.28 17.86
CA GLU A 35 -7.49 -0.27 16.83
C GLU A 35 -6.99 0.39 15.55
N PRO A 36 -7.06 -0.30 14.40
CA PRO A 36 -6.33 0.12 13.20
C PRO A 36 -6.89 1.42 12.61
N ALA A 37 -8.18 1.68 12.79
CA ALA A 37 -8.83 2.87 12.26
C ALA A 37 -10.14 3.22 12.99
N GLY A 38 -10.60 4.45 12.76
CA GLY A 38 -11.94 4.92 13.11
C GLY A 38 -11.99 5.78 14.37
N VAL A 39 -13.19 6.24 14.73
CA VAL A 39 -13.40 7.08 15.90
C VAL A 39 -13.70 6.21 17.13
N TRP A 40 -12.90 6.36 18.18
CA TRP A 40 -13.02 5.62 19.43
C TRP A 40 -12.90 6.59 20.61
N GLY A 41 -13.90 6.61 21.50
CA GLY A 41 -13.90 7.50 22.66
C GLY A 41 -13.77 9.00 22.32
N GLY A 42 -14.17 9.41 21.11
CA GLY A 42 -14.04 10.78 20.60
C GLY A 42 -12.72 11.10 19.89
N GLU A 43 -11.81 10.14 19.80
CA GLU A 43 -10.52 10.29 19.12
C GLU A 43 -10.50 9.52 17.81
N LEU A 44 -9.82 10.04 16.78
CA LEU A 44 -9.69 9.37 15.49
C LEU A 44 -8.40 8.54 15.47
N PHE A 45 -8.49 7.30 15.02
CA PHE A 45 -7.38 6.36 14.90
C PHE A 45 -6.98 6.13 13.43
N GLU A 46 -5.68 5.99 13.21
CA GLU A 46 -5.05 5.52 11.98
C GLU A 46 -3.76 4.77 12.35
N ASP A 47 -3.59 3.55 11.82
CA ASP A 47 -2.46 2.67 12.12
C ASP A 47 -2.23 2.45 13.63
N GLY A 48 -3.33 2.32 14.39
CA GLY A 48 -3.27 2.11 15.85
C GLY A 48 -2.89 3.34 16.65
N ARG A 49 -2.87 4.54 16.04
CA ARG A 49 -2.46 5.80 16.68
C ARG A 49 -3.56 6.84 16.57
N ILE A 50 -3.66 7.67 17.60
CA ILE A 50 -4.56 8.83 17.58
C ILE A 50 -4.00 9.90 16.64
N ILE A 51 -4.84 10.36 15.73
CA ILE A 51 -4.57 11.44 14.78
C ILE A 51 -5.64 12.53 14.88
N ALA A 52 -5.26 13.77 14.63
CA ALA A 52 -6.22 14.88 14.65
C ALA A 52 -7.21 14.78 13.49
N ARG A 53 -6.70 14.47 12.28
CA ARG A 53 -7.44 14.36 11.01
C ARG A 53 -6.69 13.46 10.04
N LYS A 54 -7.43 12.74 9.17
CA LYS A 54 -6.79 12.03 8.05
C LYS A 54 -6.20 13.05 7.07
N ARG A 55 -4.98 12.81 6.60
CA ARG A 55 -4.42 13.64 5.53
C ARG A 55 -5.12 13.25 4.24
N LYS A 56 -5.90 14.19 3.66
CA LYS A 56 -6.36 14.05 2.27
C LYS A 56 -5.15 13.83 1.38
N ALA A 57 -5.25 12.89 0.44
CA ALA A 57 -4.22 12.71 -0.57
C ALA A 57 -3.92 14.09 -1.19
N GLY A 58 -2.67 14.54 -1.03
CA GLY A 58 -2.23 15.77 -1.66
C GLY A 58 -2.29 15.64 -3.17
N ARG A 59 -2.22 16.77 -3.89
CA ARG A 59 -1.91 16.71 -5.31
C ARG A 59 -0.57 15.97 -5.45
N PRO A 60 -0.49 14.85 -6.20
CA PRO A 60 0.78 14.16 -6.40
C PRO A 60 1.79 15.13 -6.97
N THR A 61 3.04 15.02 -6.55
CA THR A 61 4.11 15.88 -7.07
C THR A 61 4.27 15.65 -8.57
N ALA A 62 4.77 16.66 -9.30
CA ALA A 62 5.04 16.50 -10.73
C ALA A 62 5.96 15.30 -11.02
N VAL A 63 6.89 14.98 -10.10
CA VAL A 63 7.77 13.81 -10.17
C VAL A 63 6.99 12.51 -10.05
N GLU A 64 6.08 12.40 -9.08
CA GLU A 64 5.22 11.21 -8.93
C GLU A 64 4.27 11.04 -10.12
N VAL A 65 3.74 12.13 -10.67
CA VAL A 65 2.91 12.10 -11.87
C VAL A 65 3.74 11.59 -13.05
N ALA A 66 4.93 12.17 -13.29
CA ALA A 66 5.82 11.74 -14.35
C ALA A 66 6.23 10.26 -14.22
N ALA A 67 6.53 9.79 -13.00
CA ALA A 67 6.87 8.39 -12.75
C ALA A 67 5.71 7.43 -13.03
N ARG A 68 4.45 7.82 -12.74
CA ARG A 68 3.26 7.01 -13.04
C ARG A 68 2.89 6.97 -14.52
N THR A 69 3.20 8.05 -15.26
CA THR A 69 2.87 8.17 -16.69
C THR A 69 4.03 7.80 -17.61
N ALA A 70 5.24 7.60 -17.07
CA ALA A 70 6.39 7.15 -17.83
C ALA A 70 6.10 5.78 -18.47
N PRO A 71 6.39 5.62 -19.78
CA PRO A 71 6.25 4.32 -20.43
C PRO A 71 7.18 3.31 -19.74
N ILE A 72 6.64 2.13 -19.42
CA ILE A 72 7.43 1.00 -18.92
C ILE A 72 8.35 0.59 -20.07
N GLN A 73 9.59 1.08 -20.05
CA GLN A 73 10.62 0.66 -20.99
C GLN A 73 10.83 -0.85 -20.81
N GLN A 74 10.37 -1.61 -21.79
CA GLN A 74 10.47 -3.06 -21.82
C GLN A 74 11.93 -3.47 -21.62
N LEU A 75 12.19 -4.22 -20.55
CA LEU A 75 13.50 -4.80 -20.27
C LEU A 75 13.85 -5.75 -21.44
N PRO A 76 15.03 -5.63 -22.09
CA PRO A 76 15.38 -6.53 -23.18
C PRO A 76 15.48 -7.96 -22.64
N SER A 77 14.68 -8.86 -23.20
CA SER A 77 14.64 -10.31 -22.90
C SER A 77 15.86 -11.08 -23.44
N GLN A 78 16.96 -10.40 -23.75
CA GLN A 78 18.13 -11.00 -24.39
C GLN A 78 19.16 -11.34 -23.31
N LEU A 79 18.86 -12.36 -22.50
CA LEU A 79 19.93 -13.18 -21.94
C LEU A 79 20.43 -14.05 -23.10
N GLU A 80 21.36 -13.52 -23.89
CA GLU A 80 21.95 -14.20 -25.05
C GLU A 80 22.62 -15.50 -24.61
N VAL A 81 22.05 -16.62 -25.04
CA VAL A 81 22.66 -17.94 -24.99
C VAL A 81 23.87 -17.96 -25.91
N ALA A 82 25.06 -17.91 -25.34
CA ALA A 82 26.30 -18.13 -26.08
C ALA A 82 26.30 -19.57 -26.64
N SER A 83 26.06 -19.67 -27.94
CA SER A 83 26.18 -20.90 -28.73
C SER A 83 27.54 -20.89 -29.43
N PRO A 84 28.43 -21.89 -29.22
CA PRO A 84 29.57 -22.06 -30.10
C PRO A 84 29.27 -23.11 -31.17
N ALA A 85 29.27 -22.62 -32.40
CA ALA A 85 29.88 -23.16 -33.60
C ALA A 85 29.82 -24.68 -33.86
N SER A 86 29.07 -25.03 -34.90
CA SER A 86 29.30 -26.22 -35.71
C SER A 86 30.74 -26.27 -36.25
N SER A 87 31.38 -27.44 -36.18
CA SER A 87 32.41 -27.85 -37.13
C SER A 87 32.13 -29.29 -37.55
N GLN A 88 31.75 -29.42 -38.81
CA GLN A 88 31.67 -30.65 -39.56
C GLN A 88 33.09 -31.00 -40.03
N SER A 89 33.50 -32.25 -39.89
CA SER A 89 34.31 -32.99 -40.86
C SER A 89 34.32 -34.45 -40.39
N GLU A 90 33.40 -35.29 -40.87
CA GLU A 90 33.50 -36.00 -42.14
C GLU A 90 34.21 -37.35 -42.00
N ARG A 91 33.47 -38.39 -42.42
CA ARG A 91 33.95 -39.62 -43.07
C ARG A 91 34.64 -40.64 -42.16
N GLU A 92 34.58 -41.94 -42.40
CA GLU A 92 33.79 -42.90 -43.20
C GLU A 92 34.50 -44.25 -42.88
N GLU A 93 33.90 -45.38 -43.27
CA GLU A 93 34.55 -46.71 -43.38
C GLU A 93 34.50 -47.60 -42.10
N SER A 94 33.53 -48.52 -41.95
CA SER A 94 33.27 -49.78 -42.68
C SER A 94 34.13 -50.97 -42.19
N ALA A 95 33.42 -52.06 -41.88
CA ALA A 95 33.87 -53.45 -41.75
C ALA A 95 34.65 -53.88 -40.48
N ALA A 96 33.98 -54.59 -39.58
CA ALA A 96 34.12 -56.06 -39.42
C ALA A 96 33.14 -56.59 -38.37
#